data_AF-A0A7X6UFK6-F1
#
_entry.id   AF-A0A7X6UFK6-F1
#
_cell.length_a   1.000
_cell.length_b   1.000
_cell.length_c   1.000
_cell.angle_alpha   90.00
_cell.angle_beta   90.00
_cell.angle_gamma   90.00
#
_symmetry.space_group_name_H-M   'P 1'
#
loop_
_entity.id
_entity.type
_entity.pdbx_description
1 polymer ?
#
loop_
_entity_poly.entity_id
_entity_poly.type
_entity_poly.pdbx_seq_one_letter_code
_entity_poly.pdbx_strand_id
1 'polypeptide(L)'
;LGRAPDNIRHLIEIRGLGILDVREMYGVSAVKWQENVDFIINLEFWIKNKQYKRIGNEDERTAILGVEVPSVTIPVSPGRNLAIIVEIAAANYRYGQMGHDVIKDLTDRIYGRTEEEPT
;
A
#
# COMPACT_ATOMS: atom_id res chain seq x y z
N LEU A 1 -1.14 8.04 15.33
CA LEU A 1 0.08 7.34 15.77
C LEU A 1 -0.28 5.92 16.15
N GLY A 2 0.38 4.92 15.57
CA GLY A 2 0.23 3.50 15.87
C GLY A 2 1.42 2.95 16.63
N ARG A 3 1.19 1.98 17.53
CA ARG A 3 2.22 1.23 18.26
C ARG A 3 1.69 -0.13 18.68
N ALA A 4 2.59 -1.11 18.79
CA ALA A 4 2.25 -2.39 19.40
C ALA A 4 2.07 -2.24 20.92
N PRO A 5 1.10 -2.95 21.54
CA PRO A 5 1.02 -3.11 22.99
C PRO A 5 2.28 -3.78 23.57
N ASP A 6 2.60 -3.51 24.84
CA ASP A 6 3.86 -3.96 25.46
C ASP A 6 3.99 -5.48 25.55
N ASN A 7 2.90 -6.19 25.79
CA ASN A 7 2.88 -7.65 25.98
C ASN A 7 3.12 -8.46 24.69
N ILE A 8 2.90 -7.87 23.51
CA ILE A 8 3.10 -8.53 22.20
C ILE A 8 4.10 -7.80 21.31
N ARG A 9 4.89 -6.90 21.92
CA ARG A 9 5.84 -6.06 21.21
C ARG A 9 6.91 -6.91 20.53
N HIS A 10 7.22 -6.59 19.26
CA HIS A 10 8.20 -7.29 18.41
C HIS A 10 7.82 -8.72 17.99
N LEU A 11 6.71 -9.25 18.49
CA LEU A 11 6.26 -10.59 18.17
C LEU A 11 5.37 -10.60 16.91
N ILE A 12 5.50 -11.65 16.11
CA ILE A 12 4.60 -11.97 15.00
C ILE A 12 4.16 -13.43 15.08
N GLU A 13 2.91 -13.72 14.73
CA GLU A 13 2.41 -15.08 14.59
C GLU A 13 2.41 -15.49 13.11
N ILE A 14 2.97 -16.66 12.82
CA ILE A 14 2.93 -17.27 11.49
C ILE A 14 2.31 -18.66 11.63
N ARG A 15 1.15 -18.85 11.01
CA ARG A 15 0.47 -20.15 11.01
C ARG A 15 1.37 -21.24 10.46
N GLY A 16 1.50 -22.33 11.22
CA GLY A 16 2.39 -23.47 10.91
C GLY A 16 3.80 -23.35 11.47
N LEU A 17 4.23 -22.17 11.91
CA LEU A 17 5.52 -21.94 12.58
C LEU A 17 5.35 -21.56 14.06
N GLY A 18 4.30 -20.78 14.40
CA GLY A 18 4.05 -20.28 15.75
C GLY A 18 4.43 -18.81 15.91
N ILE A 19 4.78 -18.43 17.14
CA ILE A 19 5.16 -17.05 17.49
C ILE A 19 6.66 -16.87 17.31
N LEU A 20 7.05 -15.78 16.62
CA LEU A 20 8.43 -15.43 16.31
C LEU A 20 8.75 -14.04 16.85
N ASP A 21 9.98 -13.81 17.30
CA ASP A 21 10.49 -12.50 17.70
C ASP A 21 11.28 -11.86 16.55
N VAL A 22 10.72 -10.81 15.95
CA VAL A 22 11.32 -10.13 14.79
C VAL A 22 12.60 -9.39 15.18
N ARG A 23 12.68 -8.85 16.40
CA ARG A 23 13.85 -8.10 16.87
C ARG A 23 15.04 -9.01 17.08
N GLU A 24 14.83 -10.18 17.66
CA GLU A 24 15.92 -11.17 17.86
C GLU A 24 16.39 -11.77 16.52
N MET A 25 15.47 -11.99 15.57
CA MET A 25 15.82 -12.58 14.28
C MET A 25 16.49 -11.60 13.30
N TYR A 26 16.08 -10.33 13.28
CA TYR A 26 16.49 -9.36 12.26
C TYR A 26 17.13 -8.08 12.83
N GLY A 27 17.25 -7.99 14.15
CA GLY A 27 17.89 -6.88 14.85
C GLY A 27 16.99 -5.66 15.03
N VAL A 28 17.55 -4.64 15.68
CA VAL A 28 16.83 -3.40 16.06
C VAL A 28 16.38 -2.56 14.87
N SER A 29 17.00 -2.71 13.69
CA SER A 29 16.63 -1.98 12.47
C SER A 29 15.33 -2.48 11.85
N ALA A 30 14.91 -3.72 12.16
CA ALA A 30 13.69 -4.33 11.63
C ALA A 30 12.43 -3.98 12.43
N VAL A 31 12.57 -3.25 13.55
CA VAL A 31 11.46 -2.91 14.44
C VAL A 31 11.43 -1.42 14.76
N LYS A 32 10.23 -0.87 14.98
CA LYS A 32 10.02 0.51 15.41
C LYS A 32 9.05 0.55 16.58
N TRP A 33 9.26 1.49 17.51
CA TRP A 33 8.42 1.61 18.71
C TRP A 33 7.02 2.15 18.42
N GLN A 34 6.93 3.10 17.48
CA GLN A 34 5.69 3.75 17.06
C GLN A 34 5.89 4.41 15.69
N GLU A 35 4.79 4.68 14.97
CA GLU A 35 4.81 5.44 13.72
C GLU A 35 3.51 6.21 13.47
N ASN A 36 3.56 7.25 12.63
CA ASN A 36 2.35 7.86 12.08
C ASN A 36 1.67 6.88 11.09
N VAL A 37 0.34 6.96 11.03
CA VAL A 37 -0.45 6.14 10.09
C VAL A 37 -0.85 7.05 8.95
N ASP A 38 -0.01 7.13 7.94
CA ASP A 38 -0.18 8.07 6.83
C ASP A 38 -0.92 7.46 5.63
N PHE A 39 -1.01 6.13 5.57
CA PHE A 39 -1.62 5.39 4.47
C PHE A 39 -2.15 4.04 4.95
N ILE A 40 -3.32 3.62 4.44
CA ILE A 40 -3.97 2.35 4.80
C ILE A 40 -4.14 1.47 3.57
N ILE A 41 -3.71 0.22 3.66
CA ILE A 41 -3.94 -0.78 2.61
C ILE A 41 -4.96 -1.80 3.14
N ASN A 42 -6.16 -1.76 2.58
CA ASN A 42 -7.22 -2.72 2.87
C ASN A 42 -7.05 -3.95 1.98
N LEU A 43 -6.77 -5.11 2.59
CA LEU A 43 -6.70 -6.37 1.86
C LEU A 43 -8.09 -7.02 1.86
N GLU A 44 -8.64 -7.28 0.67
CA GLU A 44 -9.90 -7.99 0.52
C GLU A 44 -9.74 -9.21 -0.36
N PHE A 45 -10.51 -10.27 -0.12
CA PHE A 45 -10.57 -11.37 -1.07
C PHE A 45 -11.09 -10.89 -2.41
N TRP A 46 -10.57 -11.46 -3.50
CA TRP A 46 -11.11 -11.16 -4.82
C TRP A 46 -12.60 -11.52 -4.89
N ILE A 47 -13.41 -10.53 -5.26
CA ILE A 47 -14.87 -10.65 -5.40
C ILE A 47 -15.21 -10.66 -6.88
N LYS A 48 -15.82 -11.75 -7.33
CA LYS A 48 -16.34 -11.86 -8.69
C LYS A 48 -17.33 -10.73 -8.96
N ASN A 49 -17.15 -10.03 -10.07
CA ASN A 49 -17.95 -8.88 -10.51
C ASN A 49 -17.75 -7.56 -9.75
N LYS A 50 -16.88 -7.52 -8.71
CA LYS A 50 -16.44 -6.23 -8.17
C LYS A 50 -15.42 -5.63 -9.14
N GLN A 51 -15.66 -4.41 -9.60
CA GLN A 51 -14.68 -3.70 -10.40
C GLN A 51 -13.60 -3.16 -9.47
N TYR A 52 -12.40 -3.73 -9.62
CA TYR A 52 -11.20 -3.21 -9.00
C TYR A 52 -10.63 -2.10 -9.89
N LYS A 53 -10.34 -0.96 -9.27
CA LYS A 53 -9.79 0.20 -9.99
C LYS A 53 -8.43 -0.17 -10.60
N ARG A 54 -8.27 0.15 -11.87
CA ARG A 54 -7.04 -0.13 -12.65
C ARG A 54 -6.17 1.12 -12.85
N ILE A 55 -6.75 2.31 -12.74
CA ILE A 55 -6.14 3.61 -13.05
C ILE A 55 -6.75 4.68 -12.12
N GLY A 56 -5.92 5.54 -11.54
CA GLY A 56 -6.23 6.94 -11.20
C GLY A 56 -7.02 7.28 -9.92
N ASN A 57 -6.35 8.08 -9.06
CA ASN A 57 -6.77 9.37 -8.50
C ASN A 57 -8.22 9.58 -7.99
N GLU A 58 -8.69 8.74 -7.06
CA GLU A 58 -9.70 9.18 -6.09
C GLU A 58 -9.24 8.85 -4.67
N ASP A 59 -9.43 9.83 -3.79
CA ASP A 59 -9.09 9.81 -2.37
C ASP A 59 -9.97 8.82 -1.59
N GLU A 60 -9.80 7.52 -1.81
CA GLU A 60 -10.25 6.53 -0.84
C GLU A 60 -9.64 6.91 0.52
N ARG A 61 -10.49 7.05 1.53
CA ARG A 61 -10.07 7.37 2.90
C ARG A 61 -10.73 6.43 3.89
N THR A 62 -10.01 6.13 4.94
CA THR A 62 -10.49 5.32 6.06
C THR A 62 -10.39 6.16 7.34
N ALA A 63 -11.50 6.27 8.05
CA ALA A 63 -11.58 6.99 9.31
C ALA A 63 -10.97 6.16 10.44
N ILE A 64 -9.96 6.69 11.13
CA ILE A 64 -9.42 6.12 12.37
C ILE A 64 -9.57 7.17 13.47
N LEU A 65 -10.41 6.88 14.47
CA LEU A 65 -10.66 7.79 15.61
C LEU A 65 -11.05 9.21 15.18
N GLY A 66 -11.80 9.34 14.10
CA GLY A 66 -12.24 10.63 13.52
C GLY A 66 -11.21 11.31 12.60
N VAL A 67 -10.07 10.68 12.34
CA VAL A 67 -9.06 11.15 11.37
C VAL A 67 -9.21 10.41 10.06
N GLU A 68 -9.44 11.14 8.98
CA GLU A 68 -9.50 10.61 7.62
C GLU A 68 -8.09 10.36 7.07
N VAL A 69 -7.73 9.09 6.87
CA VAL A 69 -6.41 8.68 6.37
C VAL A 69 -6.55 8.14 4.94
N PRO A 70 -5.72 8.56 3.98
CA PRO A 70 -5.69 7.98 2.63
C PRO A 70 -5.58 6.46 2.67
N SER A 71 -6.36 5.78 1.84
CA SER A 71 -6.43 4.33 1.82
C SER A 71 -6.57 3.79 0.41
N VAL A 72 -6.24 2.51 0.23
CA VAL A 72 -6.48 1.77 -1.02
C VAL A 72 -6.96 0.37 -0.70
N THR A 73 -7.84 -0.16 -1.53
CA THR A 73 -8.27 -1.56 -1.44
C THR A 73 -7.58 -2.44 -2.48
N ILE A 74 -6.88 -3.49 -2.02
CA ILE A 74 -6.13 -4.42 -2.87
C ILE A 74 -6.75 -5.82 -2.81
N PRO A 75 -7.15 -6.39 -3.95
CA PRO A 75 -7.62 -7.76 -4.01
C PRO A 75 -6.49 -8.77 -3.78
N VAL A 76 -6.78 -9.71 -2.90
CA VAL A 76 -5.97 -10.90 -2.63
C VAL A 76 -6.52 -12.06 -3.45
N SER A 77 -5.64 -12.62 -4.28
CA SER A 77 -5.86 -13.86 -5.02
C SER A 77 -4.67 -14.79 -4.81
N PRO A 78 -4.88 -16.11 -4.75
CA PRO A 78 -3.78 -17.07 -4.74
C PRO A 78 -2.79 -16.82 -5.89
N GLY A 79 -1.49 -17.03 -5.62
CA GLY A 79 -0.42 -16.84 -6.60
C GLY A 79 0.10 -15.39 -6.74
N ARG A 80 -0.47 -14.42 -6.00
CA ARG A 80 0.08 -13.05 -5.94
C ARG A 80 1.02 -12.89 -4.75
N ASN A 81 2.20 -12.32 -4.98
CA ASN A 81 3.10 -11.94 -3.90
C ASN A 81 2.60 -10.65 -3.22
N LEU A 82 1.89 -10.81 -2.10
CA LEU A 82 1.31 -9.68 -1.37
C LEU A 82 2.34 -8.73 -0.78
N ALA A 83 3.51 -9.23 -0.35
CA ALA A 83 4.56 -8.39 0.21
C ALA A 83 5.04 -7.35 -0.82
N ILE A 84 5.33 -7.80 -2.04
CA ILE A 84 5.74 -6.91 -3.14
C ILE A 84 4.63 -5.94 -3.53
N ILE A 85 3.38 -6.37 -3.52
CA ILE A 85 2.24 -5.51 -3.85
C ILE A 85 2.08 -4.39 -2.81
N VAL A 86 2.18 -4.72 -1.53
CA VAL A 86 2.12 -3.76 -0.42
C VAL A 86 3.27 -2.76 -0.50
N GLU A 87 4.49 -3.24 -0.79
CA GLU A 87 5.68 -2.39 -0.95
C GLU A 87 5.51 -1.38 -2.09
N ILE A 88 5.09 -1.85 -3.28
CA ILE A 88 4.87 -0.98 -4.44
C ILE A 88 3.74 0.02 -4.16
N ALA A 89 2.67 -0.40 -3.49
CA ALA A 89 1.57 0.50 -3.12
C ALA A 89 2.05 1.63 -2.20
N ALA A 90 2.85 1.31 -1.17
CA ALA A 90 3.44 2.31 -0.28
C ALA A 90 4.42 3.23 -1.01
N ALA A 91 5.25 2.69 -1.90
CA ALA A 91 6.17 3.47 -2.72
C ALA A 91 5.43 4.43 -3.66
N ASN A 92 4.35 3.95 -4.31
CA ASN A 92 3.51 4.75 -5.19
C ASN A 92 2.77 5.86 -4.44
N TYR A 93 2.23 5.56 -3.24
CA TYR A 93 1.65 6.59 -2.38
C TYR A 93 2.66 7.70 -2.08
N ARG A 94 3.88 7.33 -1.67
CA ARG A 94 4.96 8.29 -1.41
C ARG A 94 5.36 9.07 -2.68
N TYR A 95 5.38 8.43 -3.84
CA TYR A 95 5.67 9.08 -5.12
C TYR A 95 4.63 10.15 -5.47
N GLY A 96 3.34 9.85 -5.25
CA GLY A 96 2.26 10.84 -5.40
C GLY A 96 2.38 12.02 -4.43
N GLN A 97 2.77 11.78 -3.17
CA GLN A 97 3.02 12.86 -2.20
C GLN A 97 4.18 13.79 -2.60
N MET A 98 5.08 13.37 -3.48
CA MET A 98 6.16 14.19 -4.04
C MET A 98 5.69 15.05 -5.23
N GLY A 99 4.41 15.03 -5.58
CA GLY A 99 3.82 15.82 -6.66
C GLY A 99 3.90 15.19 -8.05
N HIS A 100 4.23 13.89 -8.13
CA HIS A 100 4.24 13.17 -9.39
C HIS A 100 2.88 12.54 -9.70
N ASP A 101 2.40 12.72 -10.92
CA ASP A 101 1.17 12.09 -11.42
C ASP A 101 1.50 11.20 -12.62
N VAL A 102 1.66 9.90 -12.35
CA VAL A 102 1.98 8.89 -13.38
C VAL A 102 0.92 8.82 -14.47
N ILE A 103 -0.35 9.10 -14.13
CA ILE A 103 -1.44 9.06 -15.11
C ILE A 103 -1.32 10.26 -16.03
N LYS A 104 -1.11 11.44 -15.48
CA LYS A 104 -0.85 12.64 -16.27
C LYS A 104 0.37 12.45 -17.18
N ASP A 105 1.49 11.96 -16.64
CA ASP A 105 2.71 11.71 -17.41
C ASP A 105 2.48 10.69 -18.55
N LEU A 106 1.68 9.65 -18.29
CA LEU A 106 1.33 8.65 -19.30
C LEU A 106 0.41 9.23 -20.38
N THR A 107 -0.60 10.00 -19.97
CA THR A 107 -1.53 10.70 -20.85
C THR A 107 -0.74 11.65 -21.76
N ASP A 108 0.14 12.48 -21.20
CA ASP A 108 0.97 13.42 -21.97
C ASP A 108 1.84 12.68 -23.01
N ARG A 109 2.37 11.49 -22.68
CA ARG A 109 3.15 10.66 -23.62
C ARG A 109 2.33 10.00 -24.73
N ILE A 110 1.10 9.58 -24.43
CA ILE A 110 0.22 8.89 -25.39
C ILE A 110 -0.41 9.91 -26.34
N TYR A 111 -0.92 11.01 -25.81
CA TYR A 111 -1.65 12.02 -26.58
C TYR A 111 -0.72 13.09 -27.18
N GLY A 112 0.43 13.39 -26.55
CA GLY A 112 1.42 14.30 -27.14
C GLY A 112 2.10 13.73 -28.40
N ARG A 113 1.97 12.43 -28.66
CA ARG A 113 2.52 11.75 -29.84
C ARG A 113 1.55 11.70 -31.02
N THR A 114 0.28 12.03 -30.80
CA THR A 114 -0.76 11.99 -31.84
C THR A 114 -0.84 13.27 -32.66
N GLU A 115 -0.18 14.36 -32.23
CA GLU A 115 -0.09 15.62 -33.00
C GLU A 115 1.12 15.69 -33.95
N GLU A 116 2.02 14.69 -33.95
CA GLU A 116 3.23 14.66 -34.78
C GLU A 116 3.19 13.70 -35.99
N GLU A 117 2.04 13.11 -36.35
CA GLU A 117 1.89 12.41 -37.64
C GLU A 117 0.89 13.11 -38.57
N PRO A 118 1.41 14.04 -39.38
CA PRO A 118 1.04 14.11 -40.78
C PRO A 118 2.30 13.96 -41.65
N THR A 119 2.55 12.77 -42.19
CA THR A 119 3.14 12.60 -43.54
C THR A 119 2.94 11.18 -44.06
#